data_AF-A0A7J7HPL8-F1
#
_entry.id   AF-A0A7J7HPL8-F1
#
_cell.length_a   1.000
_cell.length_b   1.000
_cell.length_c   1.000
_cell.angle_alpha   90.00
_cell.angle_beta   90.00
_cell.angle_gamma   90.00
#
_symmetry.space_group_name_H-M   'P 1'
#
loop_
_entity.id
_entity.type
_entity.pdbx_description
1 polymer ?
#
loop_
_entity_poly.entity_id
_entity_poly.type
_entity_poly.pdbx_seq_one_letter_code
_entity_poly.pdbx_strand_id
1 'polypeptide(L)'
;MEGNFIYRMEVSKFRTRDPNKAHVFFLPFSVTSMVRFIYVRESHDWAPMKQTVNDYVNLIARKYHYWNRSLGADHFMLACHDWGPELSSSVPYLYKNSIRALCNANTSEGFNPSKDVSFPEILLPDGTTNRLLGGPSPSRRPILVFFAGGVHGPIRPILLYHWENKDEDVQVHKYLPKGVSYHGMMRKSKYCICASGYEVASPRMVEALYMGCVPILMKDHYVAPFSDVLNWKSFSVEVSVKDIPNLKTILMGISQRQYIRLQRRGLQVRRHFEVNLPVKRFDVFHMILHSIWLRRLNVRVHDFKES
;
A
#
# COMPACT_ATOMS: atom_id res chain seq x y z
N MET A 1 1.88 3.87 8.88
CA MET A 1 2.54 2.55 8.73
C MET A 1 4.06 2.60 8.77
N GLU A 2 4.73 3.55 8.10
CA GLU A 2 6.21 3.64 8.07
C GLU A 2 6.86 3.51 9.45
N GLY A 3 6.46 4.37 10.41
CA GLY A 3 6.97 4.32 11.78
C GLY A 3 6.69 3.00 12.52
N ASN A 4 5.56 2.35 12.25
CA ASN A 4 5.25 1.04 12.83
C ASN A 4 6.23 -0.02 12.31
N PHE A 5 6.48 -0.03 10.99
CA PHE A 5 7.44 -0.96 10.39
C PHE A 5 8.87 -0.72 10.90
N ILE A 6 9.33 0.54 10.97
CA ILE A 6 10.65 0.88 11.50
C ILE A 6 10.80 0.38 12.94
N TYR A 7 9.83 0.68 13.80
CA TYR A 7 9.82 0.18 15.18
C TYR A 7 9.85 -1.36 15.22
N ARG A 8 9.11 -2.04 14.33
CA ARG A 8 9.11 -3.51 14.28
C ARG A 8 10.44 -4.09 13.86
N MET A 9 11.10 -3.51 12.87
CA MET A 9 12.44 -3.94 12.49
C MET A 9 13.40 -3.88 13.67
N GLU A 10 13.34 -2.80 14.47
CA GLU A 10 14.22 -2.58 15.62
C GLU A 10 14.08 -3.66 16.70
N VAL A 11 12.84 -4.07 17.01
CA VAL A 11 12.52 -5.04 18.09
C VAL A 11 12.29 -6.47 17.59
N SER A 12 12.36 -6.72 16.28
CA SER A 12 12.10 -8.05 15.72
C SER A 12 13.27 -9.01 15.89
N LYS A 13 12.96 -10.31 15.96
CA LYS A 13 13.96 -11.39 15.89
C LYS A 13 14.66 -11.53 14.51
N PHE A 14 14.23 -10.77 13.50
CA PHE A 14 14.81 -10.81 12.15
C PHE A 14 15.99 -9.84 12.00
N ARG A 15 16.25 -9.01 13.00
CA ARG A 15 17.40 -8.11 13.04
C ARG A 15 18.62 -8.83 13.58
N THR A 16 19.77 -8.58 12.95
CA THR A 16 21.10 -8.95 13.44
C THR A 16 21.94 -7.69 13.65
N ARG A 17 22.85 -7.73 14.63
CA ARG A 17 23.91 -6.72 14.81
C ARG A 17 25.20 -7.09 14.08
N ASP A 18 25.33 -8.35 13.69
CA ASP A 18 26.43 -8.85 12.88
C ASP A 18 26.07 -8.68 11.39
N PRO A 19 26.73 -7.74 10.68
CA PRO A 19 26.43 -7.47 9.28
C PRO A 19 26.79 -8.61 8.33
N ASN A 20 27.70 -9.53 8.72
CA ASN A 20 28.03 -10.70 7.91
C ASN A 20 26.91 -11.75 7.91
N LYS A 21 26.01 -11.70 8.90
CA LYS A 21 24.80 -12.53 8.98
C LYS A 21 23.58 -11.86 8.35
N ALA A 22 23.71 -10.61 7.90
CA ALA A 22 22.59 -9.87 7.34
C ALA A 22 22.33 -10.30 5.89
N HIS A 23 21.11 -10.74 5.61
CA HIS A 23 20.69 -11.08 4.25
C HIS A 23 20.33 -9.85 3.41
N VAL A 24 19.90 -8.78 4.08
CA VAL A 24 19.42 -7.53 3.48
C VAL A 24 19.62 -6.40 4.50
N PHE A 25 19.95 -5.20 4.03
CA PHE A 25 20.21 -4.03 4.87
C PHE A 25 19.05 -3.03 4.78
N PHE A 26 18.46 -2.68 5.93
CA PHE A 26 17.39 -1.69 5.97
C PHE A 26 17.95 -0.27 6.07
N LEU A 27 17.41 0.66 5.29
CA LEU A 27 17.64 2.10 5.41
C LEU A 27 16.47 2.75 6.19
N PRO A 28 16.55 2.91 7.52
CA PRO A 28 15.43 3.33 8.38
C PRO A 28 15.15 4.85 8.36
N PHE A 29 15.21 5.50 7.19
CA PHE A 29 14.72 6.88 7.05
C PHE A 29 13.22 6.89 6.72
N SER A 30 12.53 7.94 7.13
CA SER A 30 11.06 8.08 7.00
C SER A 30 10.74 9.22 6.04
N VAL A 31 10.17 8.90 4.88
CA VAL A 31 9.73 9.91 3.91
C VAL A 31 8.61 10.76 4.51
N THR A 32 7.67 10.15 5.24
CA THR A 32 6.61 10.91 5.93
C THR A 32 7.18 11.93 6.91
N SER A 33 8.26 11.59 7.62
CA SER A 33 8.93 12.52 8.53
C SER A 33 9.64 13.64 7.76
N MET A 34 10.28 13.34 6.62
CA MET A 34 10.88 14.37 5.77
C MET A 34 9.83 15.36 5.26
N VAL A 35 8.68 14.88 4.78
CA VAL A 35 7.58 15.77 4.36
C VAL A 35 7.08 16.64 5.51
N ARG A 36 7.02 16.09 6.73
CA ARG A 36 6.52 16.84 7.89
C ARG A 36 7.49 17.91 8.40
N PHE A 37 8.79 17.64 8.35
CA PHE A 37 9.79 18.44 9.07
C PHE A 37 10.79 19.16 8.18
N ILE A 38 10.93 18.77 6.91
CA ILE A 38 11.90 19.34 5.96
C ILE A 38 11.20 20.12 4.85
N TYR A 39 10.06 19.64 4.35
CA TYR A 39 9.34 20.32 3.27
C TYR A 39 8.71 21.63 3.74
N VAL A 40 8.97 22.71 3.00
CA VAL A 40 8.33 24.01 3.19
C VAL A 40 7.08 24.06 2.31
N ARG A 41 5.90 24.21 2.92
CA ARG A 41 4.62 24.28 2.19
C ARG A 41 4.64 25.41 1.15
N GLU A 42 4.02 25.15 0.00
CA GLU A 42 3.94 26.06 -1.16
C GLU A 42 5.28 26.45 -1.81
N SER A 43 6.43 25.97 -1.31
CA SER A 43 7.73 26.24 -1.95
C SER A 43 7.89 25.57 -3.31
N HIS A 44 7.19 24.45 -3.52
CA HIS A 44 7.39 23.55 -4.65
C HIS A 44 8.84 23.05 -4.77
N ASP A 45 9.66 23.22 -3.73
CA ASP A 45 11.06 22.86 -3.69
C ASP A 45 11.27 21.54 -2.96
N TRP A 46 11.77 20.56 -3.70
CA TRP A 46 12.06 19.21 -3.20
C TRP A 46 13.54 19.03 -2.87
N ALA A 47 14.39 20.00 -3.21
CA ALA A 47 15.84 19.90 -3.07
C ALA A 47 16.29 19.57 -1.64
N PRO A 48 15.74 20.18 -0.56
CA PRO A 48 16.15 19.84 0.81
C PRO A 48 15.91 18.37 1.16
N MET A 49 14.78 17.79 0.74
CA MET A 49 14.47 16.39 0.99
C MET A 49 15.34 15.45 0.15
N LYS A 50 15.52 15.76 -1.15
CA LYS A 50 16.41 15.00 -2.04
C LYS A 50 17.84 14.99 -1.50
N GLN A 51 18.34 16.15 -1.06
CA GLN A 51 19.65 16.29 -0.45
C GLN A 51 19.77 15.46 0.83
N THR A 52 18.72 15.45 1.68
CA THR A 52 18.70 14.63 2.89
C THR A 52 18.86 13.13 2.58
N VAL A 53 18.16 12.62 1.56
CA VAL A 53 18.27 11.22 1.13
C VAL A 53 19.67 10.93 0.58
N ASN A 54 20.20 11.84 -0.24
CA ASN A 54 21.54 11.74 -0.82
C ASN A 54 22.63 11.70 0.27
N ASP A 55 22.60 12.65 1.22
CA ASP A 55 23.55 12.72 2.33
C ASP A 55 23.48 11.49 3.23
N TYR A 56 22.26 11.00 3.50
CA TYR A 56 22.06 9.77 4.26
C TYR A 56 22.72 8.57 3.56
N VAL A 57 22.46 8.36 2.28
CA VAL A 57 23.04 7.24 1.52
C VAL A 57 24.56 7.40 1.40
N ASN A 58 25.06 8.60 1.14
CA ASN A 58 26.51 8.87 1.07
C ASN A 58 27.22 8.58 2.39
N LEU A 59 26.59 8.93 3.52
CA LEU A 59 27.11 8.59 4.85
C LEU A 59 27.21 7.07 5.03
N ILE A 60 26.16 6.33 4.66
CA ILE A 60 26.17 4.86 4.73
C ILE A 60 27.25 4.29 3.82
N ALA A 61 27.35 4.76 2.57
CA ALA A 61 28.32 4.29 1.59
C ALA A 61 29.78 4.53 2.00
N ARG A 62 30.07 5.65 2.68
CA ARG A 62 31.41 5.96 3.20
C ARG A 62 31.74 5.19 4.47
N LYS A 63 30.75 5.03 5.36
CA LYS A 63 30.97 4.42 6.67
C LYS A 63 30.97 2.90 6.64
N TYR A 64 30.19 2.28 5.76
CA TYR A 64 29.99 0.84 5.70
C TYR A 64 30.23 0.30 4.30
N HIS A 65 31.19 -0.62 4.15
CA HIS A 65 31.56 -1.19 2.85
C HIS A 65 30.42 -1.99 2.18
N TYR A 66 29.42 -2.44 2.95
CA TYR A 66 28.29 -3.24 2.47
C TYR A 66 27.46 -2.56 1.38
N TRP A 67 27.32 -1.23 1.42
CA TRP A 67 26.64 -0.50 0.36
C TRP A 67 27.40 -0.62 -0.97
N ASN A 68 28.71 -0.38 -0.94
CA ASN A 68 29.56 -0.40 -2.14
C ASN A 68 29.73 -1.81 -2.71
N ARG A 69 29.67 -2.85 -1.86
CA ARG A 69 29.75 -4.26 -2.29
C ARG A 69 28.69 -4.63 -3.31
N SER A 70 27.46 -4.14 -3.13
CA SER A 70 26.31 -4.47 -3.98
C SER A 70 25.79 -3.29 -4.78
N LEU A 71 26.43 -2.12 -4.66
CA LEU A 71 25.89 -0.84 -5.11
C LEU A 71 24.43 -0.66 -4.66
N GLY A 72 24.15 -0.97 -3.39
CA GLY A 72 22.84 -0.88 -2.76
C GLY A 72 21.83 -1.97 -3.15
N ALA A 73 22.18 -2.99 -3.95
CA ALA A 73 21.22 -3.98 -4.44
C ALA A 73 20.64 -4.92 -3.36
N ASP A 74 21.38 -5.13 -2.27
CA ASP A 74 20.92 -5.84 -1.06
C ASP A 74 20.43 -4.88 0.05
N HIS A 75 20.21 -3.61 -0.29
CA HIS A 75 19.63 -2.62 0.60
C HIS A 75 18.17 -2.38 0.24
N PHE A 76 17.37 -2.04 1.24
CA PHE A 76 15.97 -1.66 1.03
C PHE A 76 15.57 -0.41 1.81
N MET A 77 14.67 0.35 1.20
CA MET A 77 13.96 1.46 1.84
C MET A 77 12.46 1.15 1.88
N LEU A 78 11.75 1.89 2.73
CA LEU A 78 10.29 1.82 2.79
C LEU A 78 9.70 3.23 2.84
N ALA A 79 8.77 3.51 1.94
CA ALA A 79 8.04 4.76 1.89
C ALA A 79 6.58 4.53 1.52
N CYS A 80 5.67 4.95 2.39
CA CYS A 80 4.24 4.94 2.13
C CYS A 80 3.71 6.30 1.64
N HIS A 81 4.45 7.39 1.84
CA HIS A 81 4.11 8.65 1.19
C HIS A 81 4.23 8.53 -0.34
N ASP A 82 3.37 9.23 -1.06
CA ASP A 82 3.35 9.29 -2.54
C ASP A 82 4.64 9.85 -3.15
N TRP A 83 5.45 10.57 -2.36
CA TRP A 83 6.74 11.16 -2.76
C TRP A 83 7.92 10.18 -2.65
N GLY A 84 7.70 8.97 -2.12
CA GLY A 84 8.72 7.93 -2.01
C GLY A 84 9.47 7.62 -3.33
N PRO A 85 8.76 7.38 -4.46
CA PRO A 85 9.39 7.19 -5.76
C PRO A 85 10.32 8.34 -6.14
N GLU A 86 9.87 9.59 -6.03
CA GLU A 86 10.60 10.79 -6.44
C GLU A 86 11.80 11.08 -5.54
N LEU A 87 11.68 10.90 -4.23
CA LEU A 87 12.84 11.05 -3.33
C LEU A 87 13.87 9.95 -3.57
N SER A 88 13.44 8.71 -3.84
CA SER A 88 14.35 7.61 -4.15
C SER A 88 15.09 7.81 -5.48
N SER A 89 14.49 8.51 -6.46
CA SER A 89 15.07 8.78 -7.78
C SER A 89 16.28 9.72 -7.73
N SER A 90 16.38 10.54 -6.68
CA SER A 90 17.50 11.46 -6.46
C SER A 90 18.85 10.77 -6.20
N VAL A 91 18.84 9.48 -5.84
CA VAL A 91 20.05 8.68 -5.62
C VAL A 91 20.07 7.52 -6.63
N PRO A 92 20.95 7.55 -7.65
CA PRO A 92 20.89 6.61 -8.78
C PRO A 92 20.86 5.13 -8.39
N TYR A 93 21.69 4.71 -7.43
CA TYR A 93 21.75 3.32 -7.00
C TYR A 93 20.60 2.92 -6.07
N LEU A 94 20.06 3.85 -5.28
CA LEU A 94 18.83 3.62 -4.50
C LEU A 94 17.63 3.39 -5.43
N TYR A 95 17.55 4.17 -6.52
CA TYR A 95 16.49 4.03 -7.50
C TYR A 95 16.64 2.77 -8.37
N LYS A 96 17.85 2.52 -8.91
CA LYS A 96 18.07 1.46 -9.91
C LYS A 96 18.27 0.09 -9.28
N ASN A 97 18.98 0.01 -8.15
CA ASN A 97 19.46 -1.26 -7.61
C ASN A 97 18.72 -1.68 -6.34
N SER A 98 18.53 -0.76 -5.40
CA SER A 98 17.92 -1.09 -4.11
C SER A 98 16.46 -1.52 -4.22
N ILE A 99 16.02 -2.34 -3.27
CA ILE A 99 14.64 -2.77 -3.12
C ILE A 99 13.84 -1.61 -2.51
N ARG A 100 12.82 -1.11 -3.21
CA ARG A 100 11.96 -0.06 -2.66
C ARG A 100 10.60 -0.63 -2.28
N ALA A 101 10.27 -0.60 -1.00
CA ALA A 101 8.93 -0.94 -0.52
C ALA A 101 8.06 0.32 -0.53
N LEU A 102 7.18 0.45 -1.53
CA LEU A 102 6.44 1.68 -1.82
C LEU A 102 4.93 1.47 -1.70
N CYS A 103 4.21 2.40 -1.06
CA CYS A 103 2.74 2.42 -1.16
C CYS A 103 2.28 2.83 -2.56
N ASN A 104 2.92 3.87 -3.12
CA ASN A 104 2.69 4.31 -4.49
C ASN A 104 3.37 3.34 -5.49
N ALA A 105 2.78 2.15 -5.65
CA ALA A 105 3.29 1.08 -6.49
C ALA A 105 2.77 1.20 -7.95
N ASN A 106 3.01 2.35 -8.58
CA ASN A 106 2.57 2.65 -9.94
C ASN A 106 3.67 2.36 -10.98
N THR A 107 3.44 1.42 -11.90
CA THR A 107 4.43 1.07 -12.93
C THR A 107 4.71 2.20 -13.93
N SER A 108 3.79 3.16 -14.10
CA SER A 108 4.03 4.33 -14.95
C SER A 108 4.89 5.41 -14.28
N GLU A 109 5.07 5.33 -12.95
CA GLU A 109 5.88 6.29 -12.15
C GLU A 109 7.18 5.65 -11.66
N GLY A 110 7.68 4.66 -12.40
CA GLY A 110 8.98 4.05 -12.14
C GLY A 110 8.98 2.92 -11.11
N PHE A 111 7.83 2.44 -10.64
CA PHE A 111 7.75 1.20 -9.85
C PHE A 111 8.07 -0.02 -10.72
N ASN A 112 9.03 -0.85 -10.30
CA ASN A 112 9.41 -2.07 -11.00
C ASN A 112 9.01 -3.31 -10.17
N PRO A 113 7.98 -4.09 -10.56
CA PRO A 113 7.52 -5.24 -9.78
C PRO A 113 8.57 -6.34 -9.53
N SER A 114 9.58 -6.44 -10.40
CA SER A 114 10.66 -7.43 -10.29
C SER A 114 11.69 -7.09 -9.20
N LYS A 115 11.75 -5.82 -8.78
CA LYS A 115 12.77 -5.28 -7.87
C LYS A 115 12.16 -4.56 -6.65
N ASP A 116 11.03 -3.90 -6.83
CA ASP A 116 10.32 -3.16 -5.80
C ASP A 116 9.22 -4.02 -5.14
N VAL A 117 8.75 -3.57 -3.99
CA VAL A 117 7.72 -4.22 -3.18
C VAL A 117 6.53 -3.28 -3.06
N SER A 118 5.34 -3.76 -3.42
CA SER A 118 4.10 -3.01 -3.17
C SER A 118 3.74 -3.13 -1.69
N PHE A 119 3.78 -2.01 -0.99
CA PHE A 119 3.50 -1.90 0.43
C PHE A 119 2.04 -1.47 0.64
N PRO A 120 1.25 -2.13 1.51
CA PRO A 120 -0.13 -1.74 1.74
C PRO A 120 -0.21 -0.45 2.55
N GLU A 121 -0.93 0.53 2.03
CA GLU A 121 -1.32 1.70 2.81
C GLU A 121 -2.41 1.29 3.82
N ILE A 122 -2.15 1.53 5.10
CA ILE A 122 -3.09 1.20 6.18
C ILE A 122 -3.22 2.40 7.10
N LEU A 123 -4.44 2.92 7.20
CA LEU A 123 -4.78 3.93 8.17
C LEU A 123 -5.10 3.25 9.51
N LEU A 124 -4.34 3.58 10.55
CA LEU A 124 -4.50 3.05 11.90
C LEU A 124 -4.69 4.20 12.90
N PRO A 125 -5.92 4.72 13.08
CA PRO A 125 -6.17 5.83 13.99
C PRO A 125 -5.69 5.55 15.42
N ASP A 126 -5.96 4.34 15.92
CA ASP A 126 -5.59 3.88 17.26
C ASP A 126 -4.30 3.03 17.28
N GLY A 127 -3.53 3.03 16.18
CA GLY A 127 -2.31 2.21 16.04
C GLY A 127 -2.53 0.68 15.95
N THR A 128 -3.78 0.20 15.99
CA THR A 128 -4.14 -1.22 15.91
C THR A 128 -5.32 -1.47 14.96
N THR A 129 -5.51 -2.72 14.55
CA THR A 129 -6.61 -3.12 13.65
C THR A 129 -7.87 -3.57 14.38
N ASN A 130 -7.81 -3.82 15.70
CA ASN A 130 -8.85 -4.52 16.46
C ASN A 130 -10.26 -3.91 16.33
N ARG A 131 -10.37 -2.57 16.26
CA ARG A 131 -11.67 -1.86 16.14
C ARG A 131 -12.19 -1.76 14.70
N LEU A 132 -11.36 -2.08 13.72
CA LEU A 132 -11.68 -1.99 12.29
C LEU A 132 -12.21 -3.31 11.74
N LEU A 133 -11.84 -4.44 12.36
CA LEU A 133 -12.21 -5.78 11.90
C LEU A 133 -13.70 -6.08 12.13
N GLY A 134 -14.30 -6.85 11.22
CA GLY A 134 -15.63 -7.43 11.38
C GLY A 134 -16.57 -7.05 10.24
N GLY A 135 -17.86 -6.96 10.53
CA GLY A 135 -18.89 -6.63 9.56
C GLY A 135 -19.96 -7.72 9.45
N PRO A 136 -21.15 -7.35 8.96
CA PRO A 136 -22.28 -8.26 8.86
C PRO A 136 -22.06 -9.33 7.78
N SER A 137 -22.88 -10.39 7.86
CA SER A 137 -22.99 -11.43 6.84
C SER A 137 -23.38 -10.83 5.47
N PRO A 138 -23.05 -11.49 4.35
CA PRO A 138 -23.38 -10.99 3.02
C PRO A 138 -24.87 -10.68 2.80
N SER A 139 -25.79 -11.36 3.50
CA SER A 139 -27.24 -11.11 3.45
C SER A 139 -27.70 -9.84 4.17
N ARG A 140 -26.89 -9.31 5.10
CA ARG A 140 -27.21 -8.14 5.94
C ARG A 140 -26.51 -6.87 5.45
N ARG A 141 -26.24 -6.79 4.15
CA ARG A 141 -25.57 -5.67 3.47
C ARG A 141 -26.52 -5.05 2.44
N PRO A 142 -27.33 -4.05 2.85
CA PRO A 142 -28.36 -3.49 1.99
C PRO A 142 -27.80 -2.61 0.86
N ILE A 143 -26.62 -2.00 1.05
CA ILE A 143 -26.03 -1.09 0.06
C ILE A 143 -25.26 -1.92 -0.97
N LEU A 144 -25.51 -1.73 -2.27
CA LEU A 144 -24.77 -2.44 -3.32
C LEU A 144 -23.30 -2.01 -3.30
N VAL A 145 -23.03 -0.72 -3.41
CA VAL A 145 -21.66 -0.21 -3.48
C VAL A 145 -21.52 1.12 -2.77
N PHE A 146 -20.36 1.35 -2.15
CA PHE A 146 -20.09 2.56 -1.41
C PHE A 146 -18.73 3.18 -1.73
N PHE A 147 -18.71 4.51 -1.75
CA PHE A 147 -17.53 5.35 -1.76
C PHE A 147 -17.78 6.63 -0.96
N ALA A 148 -16.78 7.05 -0.17
CA ALA A 148 -16.72 8.43 0.29
C ALA A 148 -15.29 8.96 0.21
N GLY A 149 -15.12 10.13 -0.38
CA GLY A 149 -13.82 10.79 -0.50
C GLY A 149 -13.87 12.04 -1.39
N GLY A 150 -13.06 13.04 -1.03
CA GLY A 150 -12.95 14.29 -1.77
C GLY A 150 -12.46 14.12 -3.21
N VAL A 151 -12.67 15.18 -4.00
CA VAL A 151 -12.17 15.32 -5.38
C VAL A 151 -10.64 15.33 -5.32
N HIS A 152 -10.02 14.26 -5.80
CA HIS A 152 -8.58 14.04 -5.72
C HIS A 152 -8.14 13.07 -6.80
N GLY A 153 -7.11 13.42 -7.56
CA GLY A 153 -6.69 12.65 -8.73
C GLY A 153 -7.70 12.63 -9.89
N PRO A 154 -7.39 11.92 -10.99
CA PRO A 154 -8.19 11.96 -12.22
C PRO A 154 -9.47 11.11 -12.17
N ILE A 155 -9.51 10.05 -11.35
CA ILE A 155 -10.60 9.07 -11.35
C ILE A 155 -11.80 9.53 -10.52
N ARG A 156 -11.56 10.14 -9.35
CA ARG A 156 -12.64 10.54 -8.42
C ARG A 156 -13.60 11.60 -8.99
N PRO A 157 -13.16 12.62 -9.75
CA PRO A 157 -14.07 13.55 -10.43
C PRO A 157 -15.07 12.82 -11.33
N ILE A 158 -14.61 11.82 -12.11
CA ILE A 158 -15.46 11.02 -13.00
C ILE A 158 -16.46 10.19 -12.17
N LEU A 159 -15.98 9.54 -11.11
CA LEU A 159 -16.84 8.76 -10.22
C LEU A 159 -17.95 9.61 -9.58
N LEU A 160 -17.59 10.77 -9.04
CA LEU A 160 -18.54 11.71 -8.42
C LEU A 160 -19.51 12.26 -9.47
N TYR A 161 -19.02 12.67 -10.64
CA TYR A 161 -19.86 13.16 -11.73
C TYR A 161 -20.93 12.14 -12.12
N HIS A 162 -20.62 10.85 -12.18
CA HIS A 162 -21.60 9.83 -12.56
C HIS A 162 -22.53 9.39 -11.43
N TRP A 163 -22.06 9.30 -10.18
CA TRP A 163 -22.78 8.57 -9.13
C TRP A 163 -23.07 9.36 -7.85
N GLU A 164 -22.51 10.55 -7.67
CA GLU A 164 -22.73 11.32 -6.44
C GLU A 164 -24.22 11.63 -6.23
N ASN A 165 -24.80 11.07 -5.15
CA ASN A 165 -26.20 11.25 -4.76
C ASN A 165 -27.23 10.93 -5.88
N LYS A 166 -26.93 10.00 -6.79
CA LYS A 166 -27.81 9.71 -7.94
C LYS A 166 -28.63 8.43 -7.86
N ASP A 167 -28.28 7.51 -6.96
CA ASP A 167 -28.91 6.19 -6.88
C ASP A 167 -28.87 5.64 -5.45
N GLU A 168 -29.95 5.00 -5.00
CA GLU A 168 -30.09 4.52 -3.62
C GLU A 168 -29.16 3.33 -3.31
N ASP A 169 -28.85 2.49 -4.30
CA ASP A 169 -27.97 1.33 -4.16
C ASP A 169 -26.49 1.72 -4.32
N VAL A 170 -26.20 2.77 -5.09
CA VAL A 170 -24.85 3.27 -5.39
C VAL A 170 -24.56 4.52 -4.56
N GLN A 171 -24.03 4.29 -3.36
CA GLN A 171 -23.79 5.33 -2.36
C GLN A 171 -22.40 5.96 -2.55
N VAL A 172 -22.30 6.96 -3.43
CA VAL A 172 -21.07 7.72 -3.70
C VAL A 172 -21.21 9.14 -3.12
N HIS A 173 -20.24 9.54 -2.30
CA HIS A 173 -20.28 10.80 -1.55
C HIS A 173 -18.93 11.53 -1.60
N LYS A 174 -18.91 12.85 -1.83
CA LYS A 174 -17.68 13.65 -1.60
C LYS A 174 -17.35 13.74 -0.11
N TYR A 175 -18.37 14.07 0.71
CA TYR A 175 -18.30 14.12 2.16
C TYR A 175 -19.54 13.47 2.76
N LEU A 176 -19.37 12.68 3.81
CA LEU A 176 -20.51 12.09 4.51
C LEU A 176 -21.25 13.14 5.35
N PRO A 177 -22.59 13.06 5.46
CA PRO A 177 -23.34 13.88 6.38
C PRO A 177 -22.88 13.72 7.83
N LYS A 178 -23.03 14.79 8.63
CA LYS A 178 -22.69 14.77 10.06
C LYS A 178 -23.44 13.64 10.78
N GLY A 179 -22.73 12.85 11.58
CA GLY A 179 -23.31 11.71 12.32
C GLY A 179 -23.34 10.39 11.55
N VAL A 180 -23.05 10.39 10.23
CA VAL A 180 -22.95 9.16 9.45
C VAL A 180 -21.55 8.56 9.60
N SER A 181 -21.48 7.33 10.10
CA SER A 181 -20.20 6.63 10.28
C SER A 181 -19.68 6.08 8.94
N TYR A 182 -18.48 6.52 8.53
CA TYR A 182 -17.76 6.00 7.36
C TYR A 182 -17.60 4.48 7.39
N HIS A 183 -17.03 3.94 8.48
CA HIS A 183 -16.87 2.51 8.67
C HIS A 183 -18.23 1.78 8.81
N GLY A 184 -19.26 2.46 9.32
CA GLY A 184 -20.63 1.95 9.34
C GLY A 184 -21.19 1.73 7.94
N MET A 185 -20.98 2.68 7.03
CA MET A 185 -21.38 2.58 5.62
C MET A 185 -20.65 1.43 4.93
N MET A 186 -19.32 1.36 5.05
CA MET A 186 -18.54 0.24 4.49
C MET A 186 -19.01 -1.15 4.97
N ARG A 187 -19.37 -1.27 6.26
CA ARG A 187 -19.92 -2.52 6.81
C ARG A 187 -21.29 -2.88 6.22
N LYS A 188 -22.12 -1.89 5.88
CA LYS A 188 -23.44 -2.10 5.26
C LYS A 188 -23.36 -2.35 3.75
N SER A 189 -22.21 -2.14 3.11
CA SER A 189 -22.02 -2.27 1.67
C SER A 189 -21.52 -3.64 1.23
N LYS A 190 -22.00 -4.12 0.09
CA LYS A 190 -21.50 -5.35 -0.55
C LYS A 190 -20.12 -5.11 -1.16
N TYR A 191 -19.98 -4.02 -1.90
CA TYR A 191 -18.74 -3.60 -2.56
C TYR A 191 -18.26 -2.22 -2.10
N CYS A 192 -16.95 -2.01 -2.08
CA CYS A 192 -16.35 -0.75 -1.65
C CYS A 192 -15.35 -0.25 -2.69
N ILE A 193 -15.57 0.95 -3.21
CA ILE A 193 -14.75 1.51 -4.28
C ILE A 193 -13.40 1.98 -3.74
N CYS A 194 -12.35 1.50 -4.35
CA CYS A 194 -10.95 1.83 -4.06
C CYS A 194 -10.38 2.60 -5.26
N ALA A 195 -10.93 3.77 -5.54
CA ALA A 195 -10.46 4.66 -6.61
C ALA A 195 -9.15 5.34 -6.22
N SER A 196 -8.19 5.36 -7.16
CA SER A 196 -6.93 6.09 -7.01
C SER A 196 -7.14 7.57 -6.74
N GLY A 197 -6.18 8.17 -6.02
CA GLY A 197 -6.00 9.61 -5.91
C GLY A 197 -5.01 10.11 -6.96
N TYR A 198 -4.15 11.05 -6.57
CA TYR A 198 -2.94 11.37 -7.34
C TYR A 198 -1.95 10.21 -7.24
N GLU A 199 -1.92 9.59 -6.07
CA GLU A 199 -1.31 8.30 -5.78
C GLU A 199 -2.25 7.14 -6.10
N VAL A 200 -1.67 6.01 -6.53
CA VAL A 200 -2.43 4.77 -6.75
C VAL A 200 -2.67 3.99 -5.46
N ALA A 201 -1.99 4.33 -4.36
CA ALA A 201 -2.24 3.73 -3.06
C ALA A 201 -3.62 4.14 -2.52
N SER A 202 -4.24 3.31 -1.67
CA SER A 202 -5.40 3.77 -0.91
C SER A 202 -5.64 2.89 0.31
N PRO A 203 -5.85 3.47 1.50
CA PRO A 203 -6.16 2.69 2.70
C PRO A 203 -7.48 1.92 2.57
N ARG A 204 -8.39 2.40 1.71
CA ARG A 204 -9.71 1.79 1.46
C ARG A 204 -9.65 0.35 1.00
N MET A 205 -8.59 -0.04 0.29
CA MET A 205 -8.40 -1.44 -0.11
C MET A 205 -8.34 -2.35 1.10
N VAL A 206 -7.57 -1.95 2.11
CA VAL A 206 -7.39 -2.71 3.34
C VAL A 206 -8.60 -2.56 4.26
N GLU A 207 -9.18 -1.36 4.37
CA GLU A 207 -10.40 -1.13 5.15
C GLU A 207 -11.59 -1.96 4.64
N ALA A 208 -11.73 -2.11 3.31
CA ALA A 208 -12.74 -2.95 2.70
C ALA A 208 -12.59 -4.41 3.14
N LEU A 209 -11.35 -4.95 3.08
CA LEU A 209 -11.06 -6.29 3.59
C LEU A 209 -11.37 -6.41 5.08
N TYR A 210 -10.97 -5.42 5.90
CA TYR A 210 -11.25 -5.40 7.34
C TYR A 210 -12.73 -5.54 7.66
N MET A 211 -13.57 -4.81 6.93
CA MET A 211 -15.01 -4.73 7.13
C MET A 211 -15.79 -5.76 6.32
N GLY A 212 -15.12 -6.70 5.64
CA GLY A 212 -15.76 -7.74 4.82
C GLY A 212 -16.52 -7.19 3.61
N CYS A 213 -16.14 -6.02 3.13
CA CYS A 213 -16.63 -5.40 1.91
C CYS A 213 -15.74 -5.85 0.74
N VAL A 214 -16.31 -6.26 -0.40
CA VAL A 214 -15.49 -6.68 -1.55
C VAL A 214 -14.85 -5.44 -2.19
N PRO A 215 -13.51 -5.33 -2.26
CA PRO A 215 -12.85 -4.18 -2.86
C PRO A 215 -13.14 -4.11 -4.36
N ILE A 216 -13.50 -2.92 -4.86
CA ILE A 216 -13.50 -2.60 -6.29
C ILE A 216 -12.26 -1.77 -6.57
N LEU A 217 -11.33 -2.30 -7.35
CA LEU A 217 -10.13 -1.61 -7.77
C LEU A 217 -10.46 -0.78 -9.02
N MET A 218 -10.41 0.55 -8.89
CA MET A 218 -10.51 1.50 -10.00
C MET A 218 -9.19 2.26 -10.09
N LYS A 219 -8.19 1.59 -10.65
CA LYS A 219 -6.79 2.02 -10.66
C LYS A 219 -6.13 1.55 -11.94
N ASP A 220 -5.33 2.42 -12.55
CA ASP A 220 -4.47 2.05 -13.66
C ASP A 220 -3.05 1.81 -13.15
N HIS A 221 -2.35 0.85 -13.76
CA HIS A 221 -0.92 0.57 -13.52
C HIS A 221 -0.52 0.25 -12.06
N TYR A 222 -1.48 -0.01 -11.18
CA TYR A 222 -1.20 -0.33 -9.78
C TYR A 222 -0.85 -1.79 -9.57
N VAL A 223 0.28 -2.03 -8.93
CA VAL A 223 0.66 -3.36 -8.44
C VAL A 223 0.10 -3.54 -7.04
N ALA A 224 -0.94 -4.36 -6.90
CA ALA A 224 -1.57 -4.55 -5.61
C ALA A 224 -0.62 -5.25 -4.60
N PRO A 225 -0.71 -4.94 -3.29
CA PRO A 225 0.19 -5.51 -2.30
C PRO A 225 0.10 -7.05 -2.25
N PHE A 226 1.25 -7.70 -2.08
CA PHE A 226 1.37 -9.16 -1.98
C PHE A 226 0.90 -9.94 -3.21
N SER A 227 0.85 -9.31 -4.40
CA SER A 227 0.43 -9.99 -5.65
C SER A 227 1.30 -11.18 -6.06
N ASP A 228 2.52 -11.32 -5.49
CA ASP A 228 3.36 -12.51 -5.71
C ASP A 228 2.76 -13.80 -5.13
N VAL A 229 1.89 -13.65 -4.12
CA VAL A 229 1.31 -14.78 -3.37
C VAL A 229 -0.21 -14.74 -3.31
N LEU A 230 -0.82 -13.55 -3.42
CA LEU A 230 -2.27 -13.36 -3.40
C LEU A 230 -2.80 -13.06 -4.81
N ASN A 231 -3.72 -13.88 -5.28
CA ASN A 231 -4.48 -13.59 -6.49
C ASN A 231 -5.64 -12.63 -6.17
N TRP A 232 -5.44 -11.33 -6.37
CA TRP A 232 -6.44 -10.28 -6.11
C TRP A 232 -7.76 -10.52 -6.85
N LYS A 233 -7.72 -10.97 -8.11
CA LYS A 233 -8.93 -11.29 -8.91
C LYS A 233 -9.83 -12.36 -8.27
N SER A 234 -9.31 -13.11 -7.29
CA SER A 234 -10.08 -14.11 -6.57
C SER A 234 -10.95 -13.55 -5.44
N PHE A 235 -10.72 -12.30 -5.01
CA PHE A 235 -11.42 -11.66 -3.88
C PHE A 235 -11.73 -10.15 -4.06
N SER A 236 -11.36 -9.55 -5.19
CA SER A 236 -11.74 -8.18 -5.58
C SER A 236 -12.42 -8.16 -6.94
N VAL A 237 -12.97 -7.00 -7.30
CA VAL A 237 -13.47 -6.70 -8.65
C VAL A 237 -12.61 -5.58 -9.23
N GLU A 238 -12.20 -5.69 -10.48
CA GLU A 238 -11.52 -4.62 -11.20
C GLU A 238 -12.53 -3.93 -12.12
N VAL A 239 -12.59 -2.60 -12.08
CA VAL A 239 -13.45 -1.79 -12.96
C VAL A 239 -12.59 -0.70 -13.58
N SER A 240 -12.55 -0.64 -14.91
CA SER A 240 -11.78 0.36 -15.63
C SER A 240 -12.47 1.73 -15.58
N VAL A 241 -11.71 2.82 -15.74
CA VAL A 241 -12.24 4.18 -15.65
C VAL A 241 -13.38 4.44 -16.66
N LYS A 242 -13.25 3.90 -17.88
CA LYS A 242 -14.29 4.00 -18.94
C LYS A 242 -15.60 3.29 -18.57
N ASP A 243 -15.56 2.34 -17.64
CA ASP A 243 -16.71 1.54 -17.23
C ASP A 243 -17.43 2.13 -16.01
N ILE A 244 -16.92 3.22 -15.43
CA ILE A 244 -17.58 3.92 -14.31
C ILE A 244 -19.06 4.22 -14.58
N PRO A 245 -19.49 4.71 -15.77
CA PRO A 245 -20.90 4.94 -16.04
C PRO A 245 -21.77 3.67 -15.94
N ASN A 246 -21.18 2.49 -16.16
CA ASN A 246 -21.86 1.19 -16.15
C ASN A 246 -21.69 0.43 -14.82
N LEU A 247 -21.15 1.07 -13.77
CA LEU A 247 -20.79 0.45 -12.51
C LEU A 247 -21.92 -0.41 -11.91
N LYS A 248 -23.14 0.13 -11.80
CA LYS A 248 -24.29 -0.60 -11.23
C LYS A 248 -24.58 -1.87 -12.01
N THR A 249 -24.64 -1.77 -13.34
CA THR A 249 -24.89 -2.90 -14.25
C THR A 249 -23.83 -3.99 -14.09
N ILE A 250 -22.55 -3.62 -14.03
CA ILE A 250 -21.43 -4.56 -13.83
C ILE A 250 -21.59 -5.31 -12.52
N LEU A 251 -21.85 -4.59 -11.42
CA LEU A 251 -21.95 -5.20 -10.08
C LEU A 251 -23.21 -6.06 -9.91
N MET A 252 -24.33 -5.67 -10.54
CA MET A 252 -25.56 -6.47 -10.56
C MET A 252 -25.43 -7.72 -11.45
N GLY A 253 -24.58 -7.68 -12.48
CA GLY A 253 -24.24 -8.85 -13.29
C GLY A 253 -23.42 -9.92 -12.55
N ILE A 254 -22.83 -9.57 -11.40
CA ILE A 254 -22.12 -10.53 -10.54
C ILE A 254 -23.15 -11.35 -9.75
N SER A 255 -23.26 -12.64 -10.06
CA SER A 255 -24.18 -13.54 -9.34
C SER A 255 -23.94 -13.53 -7.83
N GLN A 256 -25.00 -13.75 -7.06
CA GLN A 256 -24.93 -13.83 -5.59
C GLN A 256 -23.91 -14.88 -5.11
N ARG A 257 -23.80 -16.02 -5.81
CA ARG A 257 -22.79 -17.06 -5.53
C ARG A 257 -21.37 -16.54 -5.71
N GLN A 258 -21.14 -15.77 -6.78
CA GLN A 258 -19.83 -15.18 -7.04
C GLN A 258 -19.47 -14.10 -6.01
N TYR A 259 -20.42 -13.22 -5.66
CA TYR A 259 -20.24 -12.23 -4.62
C TYR A 259 -19.85 -12.86 -3.27
N ILE A 260 -20.58 -13.89 -2.83
CA ILE A 260 -20.28 -14.61 -1.58
C ILE A 260 -18.88 -15.24 -1.64
N ARG A 261 -18.49 -15.78 -2.79
CA ARG A 261 -17.15 -16.35 -2.99
C ARG A 261 -16.04 -15.29 -2.86
N LEU A 262 -16.20 -14.14 -3.52
CA LEU A 262 -15.26 -13.01 -3.44
C LEU A 262 -15.11 -12.55 -1.98
N GLN A 263 -16.22 -12.33 -1.29
CA GLN A 263 -16.21 -11.86 0.09
C GLN A 263 -15.56 -12.88 1.05
N ARG A 264 -15.91 -14.16 0.96
CA ARG A 264 -15.32 -15.21 1.81
C ARG A 264 -13.80 -15.29 1.63
N ARG A 265 -13.31 -15.22 0.39
CA ARG A 265 -11.87 -15.19 0.10
C ARG A 265 -11.22 -13.92 0.63
N GLY A 266 -11.87 -12.76 0.48
CA GLY A 266 -11.45 -11.49 1.07
C GLY A 266 -11.24 -11.58 2.58
N LEU A 267 -12.18 -12.21 3.28
CA LEU A 267 -12.08 -12.45 4.73
C LEU A 267 -10.96 -13.42 5.11
N GLN A 268 -10.64 -14.41 4.26
CA GLN A 268 -9.51 -15.32 4.49
C GLN A 268 -8.17 -14.62 4.32
N VAL A 269 -8.03 -13.79 3.27
CA VAL A 269 -6.78 -13.06 3.01
C VAL A 269 -6.59 -11.86 3.94
N ARG A 270 -7.66 -11.36 4.56
CA ARG A 270 -7.65 -10.22 5.51
C ARG A 270 -6.50 -10.28 6.53
N ARG A 271 -6.23 -11.47 7.08
CA ARG A 271 -5.16 -11.70 8.07
C ARG A 271 -3.79 -11.20 7.61
N HIS A 272 -3.54 -11.22 6.30
CA HIS A 272 -2.28 -10.81 5.67
C HIS A 272 -2.08 -9.29 5.64
N PHE A 273 -3.13 -8.53 5.93
CA PHE A 273 -3.08 -7.07 6.02
C PHE A 273 -3.15 -6.59 7.47
N GLU A 274 -3.48 -7.47 8.42
CA GLU A 274 -3.64 -7.09 9.83
C GLU A 274 -2.31 -6.67 10.47
N VAL A 275 -2.35 -5.56 11.21
CA VAL A 275 -1.24 -5.08 12.05
C VAL A 275 -1.45 -5.61 13.47
N ASN A 276 -0.60 -6.54 13.90
CA ASN A 276 -0.71 -7.24 15.18
C ASN A 276 0.42 -6.85 16.15
N LEU A 277 0.10 -6.64 17.43
CA LEU A 277 1.02 -6.40 18.54
C LEU A 277 0.75 -7.48 19.61
N PRO A 278 1.59 -8.52 19.78
CA PRO A 278 2.82 -8.86 19.03
C PRO A 278 2.53 -9.33 17.59
N VAL A 279 3.56 -9.33 16.74
CA VAL A 279 3.44 -9.79 15.33
C VAL A 279 3.05 -11.27 15.27
N LYS A 280 2.19 -11.62 14.31
CA LYS A 280 1.69 -12.99 14.10
C LYS A 280 2.18 -13.54 12.78
N ARG A 281 2.33 -14.87 12.69
CA ARG A 281 2.71 -15.53 11.44
C ARG A 281 1.74 -15.12 10.32
N PHE A 282 2.31 -14.72 9.19
CA PHE A 282 1.59 -14.24 8.01
C PHE A 282 0.81 -12.93 8.16
N ASP A 283 1.02 -12.16 9.23
CA ASP A 283 0.50 -10.80 9.32
C ASP A 283 1.21 -9.86 8.33
N VAL A 284 0.77 -8.59 8.26
CA VAL A 284 1.31 -7.64 7.28
C VAL A 284 2.83 -7.51 7.37
N PHE A 285 3.40 -7.53 8.58
CA PHE A 285 4.83 -7.38 8.80
C PHE A 285 5.59 -8.56 8.18
N HIS A 286 5.16 -9.79 8.44
CA HIS A 286 5.77 -10.98 7.84
C HIS A 286 5.58 -11.03 6.32
N MET A 287 4.42 -10.60 5.82
CA MET A 287 4.15 -10.55 4.39
C MET A 287 5.06 -9.54 3.67
N ILE A 288 5.31 -8.38 4.27
CA ILE A 288 6.26 -7.38 3.75
C ILE A 288 7.68 -7.95 3.73
N LEU A 289 8.13 -8.57 4.83
CA LEU A 289 9.45 -9.19 4.90
C LEU A 289 9.63 -10.31 3.86
N HIS A 290 8.58 -11.11 3.66
CA HIS A 290 8.57 -12.14 2.62
C HIS A 290 8.69 -11.52 1.23
N SER A 291 7.94 -10.46 0.94
CA SER A 291 8.06 -9.76 -0.34
C SER A 291 9.47 -9.20 -0.54
N ILE A 292 10.08 -8.55 0.46
CA ILE A 292 11.47 -8.07 0.40
C ILE A 292 12.45 -9.22 0.15
N TRP A 293 12.28 -10.34 0.85
CA TRP A 293 13.11 -11.54 0.68
C TRP A 293 13.09 -12.04 -0.77
N LEU A 294 11.91 -12.10 -1.40
CA LEU A 294 11.79 -12.50 -2.80
C LEU A 294 12.60 -11.59 -3.74
N ARG A 295 12.66 -10.28 -3.48
CA ARG A 295 13.41 -9.33 -4.33
C ARG A 295 14.91 -9.48 -4.12
N ARG A 296 15.33 -9.77 -2.88
CA ARG A 296 16.73 -10.09 -2.59
C ARG A 296 17.20 -11.34 -3.35
N LEU A 297 16.33 -12.34 -3.55
CA LEU A 297 16.69 -13.54 -4.31
C LEU A 297 16.93 -13.26 -5.80
N ASN A 298 16.36 -12.19 -6.34
CA ASN A 298 16.57 -11.78 -7.73
C ASN A 298 17.96 -11.14 -7.97
N VAL A 299 18.71 -10.85 -6.90
CA VAL A 299 20.03 -10.23 -6.96
C VAL A 299 21.12 -11.24 -6.59
N ARG A 300 22.13 -11.37 -7.46
CA ARG A 300 23.39 -12.03 -7.14
C ARG A 300 24.37 -10.99 -6.62
N VAL A 301 24.73 -11.09 -5.34
CA VAL A 301 25.83 -10.29 -4.76
C VAL A 301 27.06 -11.18 -4.77
N HIS A 302 28.12 -10.74 -5.43
CA HIS A 302 29.40 -11.42 -5.38
C HIS A 302 30.12 -10.97 -4.11
N ASP A 303 30.49 -11.91 -3.24
CA ASP A 303 31.40 -11.61 -2.14
C ASP A 303 32.78 -11.34 -2.73
N PHE A 304 33.41 -10.24 -2.30
CA PHE A 304 34.84 -10.06 -2.54
C PHE A 304 35.55 -11.19 -1.83
N LYS A 305 36.24 -12.06 -2.58
CA LYS A 305 37.28 -12.90 -1.98
C LYS A 305 38.31 -11.93 -1.42
N GLU A 306 38.48 -11.93 -0.10
CA GLU A 306 39.64 -11.30 0.53
C GLU A 306 40.89 -11.90 -0.12
N SER A 307 41.61 -11.06 -0.86
CA SER A 307 42.91 -11.35 -1.45
C SER A 307 44.00 -11.03 -0.44
#